data_AF-A0A822CQ24-F1
#
_entry.id   AF-A0A822CQ24-F1
#
_cell.length_a   1.000
_cell.length_b   1.000
_cell.length_c   1.000
_cell.angle_alpha   90.00
_cell.angle_beta   90.00
_cell.angle_gamma   90.00
#
_symmetry.space_group_name_H-M   'P 1'
#
loop_
_entity.id
_entity.type
_entity.pdbx_description
1 polymer ?
#
loop_
_entity_poly.entity_id
_entity_poly.type
_entity_poly.pdbx_seq_one_letter_code
_entity_poly.pdbx_strand_id
1 'polypeptide(L)'
;MQNEETHLNALRGKYKTLAPDLNNEERQQAETMINKIQIELEQLQEHIEKRKEHLNTLIHQRQELDQASQRLVIWYEDKQRLISPDQMIPLKINEIERIQKKFNDTLNELKFQRITLDNIIKLSEEVKQGYSHEGQNDVNLHMNELLRKLNSLEESIHDRNRQLNGANEQRKEFDRLMSKLNEWIKTTEQQIKDPLTNDLQLSANILKEKYRNVE
;
A
#
# COMPACT_ATOMS: atom_id res chain seq x y z
N MET A 1 19.88 35.81 -22.05
CA MET A 1 21.26 35.86 -21.52
C MET A 1 22.30 36.29 -22.56
N GLN A 2 22.30 35.71 -23.77
CA GLN A 2 23.20 36.15 -24.85
C GLN A 2 23.00 37.63 -25.26
N ASN A 3 21.77 38.15 -25.21
CA ASN A 3 21.48 39.54 -25.58
C ASN A 3 21.95 40.55 -24.52
N GLU A 4 21.94 40.19 -23.25
CA GLU A 4 22.23 41.08 -22.12
C GLU A 4 23.74 41.26 -21.93
N GLU A 5 24.53 40.18 -22.05
CA GLU A 5 25.98 40.28 -22.16
C GLU A 5 26.39 41.10 -23.39
N THR A 6 25.65 40.98 -24.49
CA THR A 6 25.87 41.78 -25.70
C THR A 6 25.61 43.27 -25.44
N HIS A 7 24.59 43.63 -24.67
CA HIS A 7 24.30 45.02 -24.31
C HIS A 7 25.32 45.62 -23.34
N LEU A 8 25.79 44.86 -22.35
CA LEU A 8 26.84 45.31 -21.43
C LEU A 8 28.19 45.48 -22.15
N ASN A 9 28.52 44.55 -23.05
CA ASN A 9 29.71 44.67 -23.90
C ASN A 9 29.60 45.86 -24.86
N ALA A 10 28.42 46.15 -25.40
CA ALA A 10 28.18 47.34 -26.21
C ALA A 10 28.31 48.64 -25.39
N LEU A 11 27.80 48.65 -24.15
CA LEU A 11 27.94 49.79 -23.23
C LEU A 11 29.41 50.06 -22.88
N ARG A 12 30.17 49.00 -22.56
CA ARG A 12 31.63 49.07 -22.35
C ARG A 12 32.37 49.56 -23.58
N GLY A 13 31.97 49.08 -24.76
CA GLY A 13 32.51 49.54 -26.04
C GLY A 13 32.30 51.04 -26.25
N LYS A 14 31.08 51.55 -26.01
CA LYS A 14 30.77 52.98 -26.08
C LYS A 14 31.51 53.81 -25.04
N TYR A 15 31.62 53.32 -23.80
CA TYR A 15 32.42 53.97 -22.76
C TYR A 15 33.87 54.10 -23.20
N LYS A 16 34.47 53.04 -23.76
CA LYS A 16 35.86 53.05 -24.25
C LYS A 16 36.10 54.08 -25.35
N THR A 17 35.10 54.36 -26.20
CA THR A 17 35.20 55.40 -27.23
C THR A 17 35.03 56.82 -26.70
N LEU A 18 34.20 57.01 -25.65
CA LEU A 18 33.90 58.32 -25.07
C LEU A 18 34.89 58.74 -23.97
N ALA A 19 35.49 57.76 -23.28
CA ALA A 19 36.38 57.98 -22.14
C ALA A 19 37.49 59.02 -22.40
N PRO A 20 38.17 59.08 -23.57
CA PRO A 20 39.21 60.07 -23.81
C PRO A 20 38.73 61.53 -23.74
N ASP A 21 37.46 61.78 -24.07
CA ASP A 21 36.87 63.13 -24.18
C ASP A 21 36.20 63.59 -22.87
N LEU A 22 35.98 62.67 -21.93
CA LEU A 22 35.37 62.95 -20.62
C LEU A 22 36.39 63.51 -19.63
N ASN A 23 35.93 64.34 -18.69
CA ASN A 23 36.73 64.75 -17.54
C ASN A 23 36.87 63.60 -16.51
N ASN A 24 37.76 63.77 -15.52
CA ASN A 24 38.03 62.70 -14.55
C ASN A 24 36.81 62.29 -13.70
N GLU A 25 35.94 63.25 -13.35
CA GLU A 25 34.75 62.99 -12.55
C GLU A 25 33.70 62.19 -13.34
N GLU A 26 33.48 62.57 -14.60
CA GLU A 26 32.58 61.87 -15.53
C GLU A 26 33.04 60.43 -15.80
N ARG A 27 34.35 60.21 -15.97
CA ARG A 27 34.93 58.86 -16.12
C ARG A 27 34.68 58.01 -14.87
N GLN A 28 34.96 58.56 -13.69
CA GLN A 28 34.79 57.85 -12.43
C GLN A 28 33.31 57.49 -12.18
N GLN A 29 32.38 58.40 -12.50
CA GLN A 29 30.95 58.14 -12.41
C GLN A 29 30.50 57.04 -13.39
N ALA A 30 30.94 57.11 -14.66
CA ALA A 30 30.61 56.11 -15.67
C ALA A 30 31.16 54.71 -15.33
N GLU A 31 32.41 54.62 -14.85
CA GLU A 31 33.00 53.37 -14.38
C GLU A 31 32.23 52.78 -13.20
N THR A 32 31.84 53.65 -12.25
CA THR A 32 31.03 53.22 -11.09
C THR A 32 29.69 52.65 -11.54
N MET A 33 29.00 53.30 -12.49
CA MET A 33 27.73 52.81 -13.02
C MET A 33 27.88 51.50 -13.79
N ILE A 34 28.89 51.38 -14.65
CA ILE A 34 29.16 50.14 -15.40
C ILE A 34 29.50 48.98 -14.46
N ASN A 35 30.31 49.24 -13.44
CA ASN A 35 30.66 48.22 -12.43
C ASN A 35 29.43 47.82 -11.61
N LYS A 36 28.57 48.76 -11.24
CA LYS A 36 27.30 48.45 -10.55
C LYS A 36 26.40 47.55 -11.41
N ILE A 37 26.23 47.89 -12.70
CA ILE A 37 25.42 47.08 -13.63
C ILE A 37 26.02 45.68 -13.81
N GLN A 38 27.36 45.56 -13.90
CA GLN A 38 28.02 44.26 -13.96
C GLN A 38 27.69 43.41 -12.74
N ILE A 39 27.82 43.96 -11.53
CA ILE A 39 27.54 43.25 -10.27
C ILE A 39 26.06 42.82 -10.22
N GLU A 40 25.13 43.71 -10.58
CA GLU A 40 23.70 43.39 -10.60
C GLU A 40 23.37 42.27 -11.60
N LEU A 41 24.01 42.26 -12.77
CA LEU A 41 23.85 41.21 -13.77
C LEU A 41 24.41 39.86 -13.29
N GLU A 42 25.60 39.85 -12.68
CA GLU A 42 26.20 38.64 -12.10
C GLU A 42 25.31 38.05 -11.00
N GLN A 43 24.78 38.89 -10.11
CA GLN A 43 23.84 38.47 -9.06
C GLN A 43 22.54 37.91 -9.64
N LEU A 44 21.99 38.54 -10.68
CA LEU A 44 20.80 38.05 -11.34
C LEU A 44 21.04 36.70 -12.02
N GLN A 45 22.18 36.52 -12.68
CA GLN A 45 22.59 35.23 -13.27
C GLN A 45 22.69 34.14 -12.21
N GLU A 46 23.35 34.43 -11.07
CA GLU A 46 23.44 33.50 -9.96
C GLU A 46 22.06 33.12 -9.41
N HIS A 47 21.16 34.10 -9.22
CA HIS A 47 19.79 33.85 -8.78
C HIS A 47 18.99 33.00 -9.77
N ILE A 48 19.14 33.23 -11.07
CA ILE A 48 18.47 32.46 -12.12
C ILE A 48 18.95 31.00 -12.10
N GLU A 49 20.26 30.76 -12.03
CA GLU A 49 20.78 29.39 -12.00
C GLU A 49 20.38 28.67 -10.72
N LYS A 50 20.46 29.32 -9.54
CA LYS A 50 19.94 28.74 -8.28
C LYS A 50 18.46 28.39 -8.38
N ARG A 51 17.65 29.26 -8.98
CA ARG A 51 16.22 29.01 -9.15
C ARG A 51 15.96 27.84 -10.09
N LYS A 52 16.73 27.74 -11.17
CA LYS A 52 16.63 26.64 -12.15
C LYS A 52 17.04 25.30 -11.54
N GLU A 53 18.13 25.25 -10.78
CA GLU A 53 18.53 24.06 -10.02
C GLU A 53 17.42 23.60 -9.06
N HIS A 54 16.89 24.53 -8.26
CA HIS A 54 15.83 24.22 -7.33
C HIS A 54 14.54 23.71 -8.02
N LEU A 55 14.15 24.32 -9.16
CA LEU A 55 13.01 23.85 -9.95
C LEU A 55 13.24 22.45 -10.51
N ASN A 56 14.45 22.15 -10.99
CA ASN A 56 14.78 20.80 -11.48
C ASN A 56 14.69 19.75 -10.36
N THR A 57 15.18 20.07 -9.16
CA THR A 57 15.03 19.20 -7.99
C THR A 57 13.56 18.94 -7.66
N LEU A 58 12.73 19.99 -7.61
CA LEU A 58 11.29 19.83 -7.33
C LEU A 58 10.56 18.99 -8.39
N ILE A 59 10.90 19.17 -9.67
CA ILE A 59 10.33 18.36 -10.76
C ILE A 59 10.70 16.88 -10.57
N HIS A 60 11.95 16.60 -10.23
CA HIS A 60 12.40 15.23 -10.01
C HIS A 60 11.69 14.58 -8.82
N GLN A 61 11.66 15.26 -7.67
CA GLN A 61 10.97 14.75 -6.47
C GLN A 61 9.47 14.56 -6.71
N ARG A 62 8.82 15.44 -7.48
CA ARG A 62 7.43 15.27 -7.88
C ARG A 62 7.23 14.01 -8.72
N GLN A 63 8.09 13.76 -9.71
CA GLN A 63 8.02 12.56 -10.54
C GLN A 63 8.19 11.28 -9.69
N GLU A 64 9.10 11.30 -8.73
CA GLU A 64 9.29 10.19 -7.79
C GLU A 64 8.05 9.96 -6.92
N LEU A 65 7.44 11.04 -6.42
CA LEU A 65 6.21 10.99 -5.63
C LEU A 65 5.06 10.40 -6.44
N ASP A 66 4.83 10.90 -7.65
CA ASP A 66 3.75 10.44 -8.54
C ASP A 66 3.91 8.96 -8.86
N GLN A 67 5.12 8.52 -9.19
CA GLN A 67 5.42 7.11 -9.47
C GLN A 67 5.24 6.22 -8.24
N ALA A 68 5.71 6.65 -7.07
CA ALA A 68 5.59 5.88 -5.84
C ALA A 68 4.12 5.73 -5.41
N SER A 69 3.36 6.83 -5.44
CA SER A 69 1.92 6.84 -5.20
C SER A 69 1.17 5.93 -6.18
N GLN A 70 1.47 6.01 -7.48
CA GLN A 70 0.80 5.19 -8.49
C GLN A 70 1.07 3.69 -8.28
N ARG A 71 2.31 3.31 -7.95
CA ARG A 71 2.64 1.91 -7.62
C ARG A 71 1.82 1.40 -6.43
N LEU A 72 1.67 2.21 -5.39
CA LEU A 72 0.89 1.85 -4.21
C LEU A 72 -0.61 1.73 -4.54
N VAL A 73 -1.15 2.62 -5.38
CA VAL A 73 -2.54 2.56 -5.85
C VAL A 73 -2.80 1.30 -6.65
N ILE A 74 -1.95 0.97 -7.62
CA ILE A 74 -2.08 -0.26 -8.43
C ILE A 74 -2.08 -1.49 -7.53
N TRP A 75 -1.13 -1.57 -6.58
CA TRP A 75 -1.09 -2.66 -5.61
C TRP A 75 -2.37 -2.74 -4.79
N TYR A 76 -2.88 -1.61 -4.29
CA TYR A 76 -4.12 -1.56 -3.52
C TYR A 76 -5.31 -2.07 -4.33
N GLU A 77 -5.47 -1.61 -5.57
CA GLU A 77 -6.57 -2.02 -6.46
C GLU A 77 -6.51 -3.53 -6.75
N ASP A 78 -5.33 -4.07 -6.99
CA ASP A 78 -5.12 -5.50 -7.19
C ASP A 78 -5.53 -6.32 -5.95
N LYS A 79 -5.18 -5.86 -4.75
CA LYS A 79 -5.58 -6.56 -3.50
C LYS A 79 -7.04 -6.38 -3.18
N GLN A 80 -7.63 -5.22 -3.45
CA GLN A 80 -9.05 -4.96 -3.20
C GLN A 80 -9.94 -5.94 -3.99
N ARG A 81 -9.55 -6.29 -5.22
CA ARG A 81 -10.24 -7.31 -6.04
C ARG A 81 -10.23 -8.70 -5.38
N LEU A 82 -9.22 -9.02 -4.58
CA LEU A 82 -9.13 -10.30 -3.86
C LEU A 82 -10.09 -10.36 -2.67
N ILE A 83 -10.44 -9.22 -2.07
CA ILE A 83 -11.23 -9.10 -0.84
C ILE A 83 -12.66 -8.65 -1.21
N SER A 84 -13.22 -9.25 -2.25
CA SER A 84 -14.58 -8.95 -2.65
C SER A 84 -15.56 -9.46 -1.56
N PRO A 85 -16.44 -8.60 -1.03
CA PRO A 85 -17.37 -8.99 0.04
C PRO A 85 -18.32 -10.11 -0.38
N ASP A 86 -18.56 -10.26 -1.69
CA ASP A 86 -19.46 -11.27 -2.26
C ASP A 86 -18.79 -12.66 -2.42
N GLN A 87 -17.50 -12.80 -2.11
CA GLN A 87 -16.89 -14.11 -2.15
C GLN A 87 -17.52 -15.03 -1.10
N MET A 88 -18.14 -16.11 -1.56
CA MET A 88 -18.62 -17.17 -0.69
C MET A 88 -17.45 -17.87 0.01
N ILE A 89 -17.69 -18.34 1.23
CA ILE A 89 -16.73 -19.18 1.94
C ILE A 89 -16.79 -20.59 1.32
N PRO A 90 -15.66 -21.17 0.87
CA PRO A 90 -15.66 -22.50 0.31
C PRO A 90 -16.10 -23.56 1.32
N LEU A 91 -16.71 -24.64 0.82
CA LEU A 91 -17.15 -25.76 1.67
C LEU A 91 -16.00 -26.70 2.05
N LYS A 92 -14.95 -26.78 1.23
CA LYS A 92 -13.83 -27.71 1.46
C LYS A 92 -12.76 -27.07 2.32
N ILE A 93 -12.30 -27.81 3.33
CA ILE A 93 -11.31 -27.35 4.30
C ILE A 93 -9.99 -26.90 3.65
N ASN A 94 -9.49 -27.65 2.66
CA ASN A 94 -8.27 -27.34 1.94
C ASN A 94 -8.38 -26.05 1.11
N GLU A 95 -9.56 -25.74 0.59
CA GLU A 95 -9.82 -24.48 -0.12
C GLU A 95 -9.84 -23.30 0.86
N ILE A 96 -10.46 -23.46 2.04
CA ILE A 96 -10.44 -22.46 3.12
C ILE A 96 -8.99 -22.17 3.54
N GLU A 97 -8.20 -23.20 3.83
CA GLU A 97 -6.79 -23.06 4.25
C GLU A 97 -5.94 -22.37 3.18
N ARG A 98 -6.16 -22.68 1.90
CA ARG A 98 -5.47 -22.02 0.79
C ARG A 98 -5.80 -20.53 0.72
N ILE A 99 -7.07 -20.15 0.95
CA ILE A 99 -7.48 -18.74 0.97
C ILE A 99 -6.89 -18.05 2.20
N GLN A 100 -6.97 -18.65 3.39
CA GLN A 100 -6.37 -18.10 4.62
C GLN A 100 -4.88 -17.79 4.44
N LYS A 101 -4.13 -18.70 3.79
CA LYS A 101 -2.73 -18.46 3.46
C LYS A 101 -2.54 -17.21 2.60
N LYS A 102 -3.31 -17.04 1.52
CA LYS A 102 -3.25 -15.85 0.66
C LYS A 102 -3.54 -14.55 1.41
N PHE A 103 -4.51 -14.57 2.33
CA PHE A 103 -4.85 -13.40 3.15
C PHE A 103 -3.72 -13.06 4.14
N ASN A 104 -3.11 -14.07 4.76
CA ASN A 104 -1.94 -13.88 5.62
C ASN A 104 -0.72 -13.35 4.84
N ASP A 105 -0.48 -13.86 3.64
CA ASP A 105 0.57 -13.35 2.75
C ASP A 105 0.31 -11.86 2.42
N THR A 106 -0.94 -11.50 2.15
CA THR A 106 -1.35 -10.11 1.87
C THR A 106 -1.18 -9.20 3.11
N LEU A 107 -1.45 -9.69 4.33
CA LEU A 107 -1.16 -8.94 5.56
C LEU A 107 0.33 -8.66 5.73
N ASN A 108 1.19 -9.61 5.35
CA ASN A 108 2.64 -9.40 5.39
C ASN A 108 3.08 -8.39 4.34
N GLU A 109 2.56 -8.46 3.11
CA GLU A 109 2.78 -7.45 2.08
C GLU A 109 2.35 -6.05 2.56
N LEU A 110 1.20 -5.93 3.22
CA LEU A 110 0.67 -4.67 3.73
C LEU A 110 1.65 -3.98 4.70
N LYS A 111 2.37 -4.72 5.54
CA LYS A 111 3.42 -4.15 6.42
C LYS A 111 4.51 -3.44 5.62
N PHE A 112 4.94 -4.02 4.50
CA PHE A 112 5.91 -3.37 3.61
C PHE A 112 5.32 -2.16 2.89
N GLN A 113 4.04 -2.22 2.54
CA GLN A 113 3.35 -1.08 1.92
C GLN A 113 3.13 0.08 2.90
N ARG A 114 2.98 -0.19 4.20
CA ARG A 114 2.97 0.85 5.24
C ARG A 114 4.28 1.64 5.27
N ILE A 115 5.41 0.95 5.23
CA ILE A 115 6.73 1.60 5.16
C ILE A 115 6.85 2.43 3.87
N THR A 116 6.31 1.90 2.77
CA THR A 116 6.28 2.62 1.48
C THR A 116 5.43 3.88 1.57
N LEU A 117 4.25 3.82 2.19
CA LEU A 117 3.39 4.99 2.44
C LEU A 117 4.11 6.01 3.32
N ASP A 118 4.80 5.59 4.39
CA ASP A 118 5.56 6.52 5.24
C ASP A 118 6.65 7.26 4.45
N ASN A 119 7.32 6.57 3.52
CA ASN A 119 8.30 7.19 2.63
C ASN A 119 7.64 8.16 1.63
N ILE A 120 6.49 7.80 1.06
CA ILE A 120 5.70 8.67 0.18
C ILE A 120 5.28 9.93 0.94
N ILE A 121 4.82 9.80 2.19
CA ILE A 121 4.43 10.94 3.03
C ILE A 121 5.62 11.87 3.26
N LYS A 122 6.79 11.32 3.62
CA LYS A 122 8.03 12.13 3.79
C LYS A 122 8.39 12.88 2.52
N LEU A 123 8.41 12.20 1.38
CA LEU A 123 8.68 12.83 0.08
C LEU A 123 7.63 13.91 -0.24
N SER A 124 6.36 13.67 0.12
CA SER A 124 5.29 14.64 -0.06
C SER A 124 5.52 15.92 0.74
N GLU A 125 6.07 15.83 1.96
CA GLU A 125 6.40 17.00 2.78
C GLU A 125 7.54 17.82 2.17
N GLU A 126 8.54 17.16 1.58
CA GLU A 126 9.64 17.84 0.90
C GLU A 126 9.14 18.60 -0.34
N VAL A 127 8.31 17.97 -1.17
CA VAL A 127 7.77 18.59 -2.39
C VAL A 127 6.79 19.72 -2.06
N LYS A 128 6.02 19.63 -0.96
CA LYS A 128 5.06 20.67 -0.52
C LYS A 128 5.69 22.04 -0.32
N GLN A 129 6.95 22.09 0.11
CA GLN A 129 7.66 23.37 0.33
C GLN A 129 7.76 24.22 -0.94
N GLY A 130 7.70 23.59 -2.13
CA GLY A 130 7.73 24.26 -3.42
C GLY A 130 6.36 24.71 -3.95
N TYR A 131 5.26 24.34 -3.31
CA TYR A 131 3.90 24.59 -3.80
C TYR A 131 3.22 25.81 -3.17
N SER A 132 2.21 26.32 -3.87
CA SER A 132 1.21 27.23 -3.31
C SER A 132 0.43 26.53 -2.18
N HIS A 133 -0.27 27.31 -1.35
CA HIS A 133 -1.09 26.75 -0.28
C HIS A 133 -2.17 25.78 -0.81
N GLU A 134 -2.78 26.09 -1.95
CA GLU A 134 -3.73 25.19 -2.64
C GLU A 134 -3.06 23.88 -3.05
N GLY A 135 -1.90 23.94 -3.71
CA GLY A 135 -1.15 22.73 -4.09
C GLY A 135 -0.71 21.89 -2.89
N GLN A 136 -0.37 22.52 -1.76
CA GLN A 136 -0.08 21.81 -0.52
C GLN A 136 -1.30 21.06 0.02
N ASN A 137 -2.48 21.68 -0.04
CA ASN A 137 -3.74 21.06 0.38
C ASN A 137 -4.09 19.87 -0.52
N ASP A 138 -3.88 19.97 -1.83
CA ASP A 138 -4.12 18.85 -2.75
C ASP A 138 -3.23 17.64 -2.44
N VAL A 139 -1.94 17.87 -2.19
CA VAL A 139 -1.01 16.79 -1.79
C VAL A 139 -1.45 16.17 -0.46
N ASN A 140 -1.86 16.99 0.52
CA ASN A 140 -2.38 16.49 1.80
C ASN A 140 -3.61 15.60 1.61
N LEU A 141 -4.58 16.03 0.79
CA LEU A 141 -5.78 15.25 0.49
C LEU A 141 -5.42 13.91 -0.14
N HIS A 142 -4.49 13.90 -1.09
CA HIS A 142 -4.04 12.67 -1.73
C HIS A 142 -3.37 11.70 -0.74
N MET A 143 -2.50 12.20 0.14
CA MET A 143 -1.85 11.36 1.16
C MET A 143 -2.87 10.77 2.15
N ASN A 144 -3.85 11.57 2.57
CA ASN A 144 -4.93 11.12 3.45
C ASN A 144 -5.80 10.05 2.77
N GLU A 145 -6.05 10.17 1.47
CA GLU A 145 -6.79 9.16 0.71
C GLU A 145 -6.02 7.83 0.66
N LEU A 146 -4.71 7.86 0.38
CA LEU A 146 -3.87 6.65 0.38
C LEU A 146 -3.85 5.96 1.75
N LEU A 147 -3.70 6.74 2.82
CA LEU A 147 -3.74 6.22 4.18
C LEU A 147 -5.08 5.56 4.48
N ARG A 148 -6.19 6.23 4.11
CA ARG A 148 -7.54 5.73 4.34
C ARG A 148 -7.81 4.45 3.54
N LYS A 149 -7.34 4.37 2.29
CA LYS A 149 -7.41 3.16 1.45
C LYS A 149 -6.70 1.98 2.11
N LEU A 150 -5.46 2.18 2.58
CA LEU A 150 -4.72 1.10 3.26
C LEU A 150 -5.38 0.66 4.57
N ASN A 151 -5.89 1.59 5.38
CA ASN A 151 -6.62 1.24 6.61
C ASN A 151 -7.85 0.37 6.30
N SER A 152 -8.65 0.79 5.31
CA SER A 152 -9.84 0.05 4.91
C SER A 152 -9.51 -1.35 4.35
N LEU A 153 -8.39 -1.48 3.62
CA LEU A 153 -7.91 -2.77 3.14
C LEU A 153 -7.53 -3.69 4.31
N GLU A 154 -6.79 -3.17 5.29
CA GLU A 154 -6.36 -3.91 6.48
C GLU A 154 -7.56 -4.46 7.27
N GLU A 155 -8.54 -3.61 7.54
CA GLU A 155 -9.79 -3.98 8.20
C GLU A 155 -10.51 -5.08 7.42
N SER A 156 -10.66 -4.92 6.11
CA SER A 156 -11.34 -5.90 5.25
C SER A 156 -10.63 -7.26 5.23
N ILE A 157 -9.29 -7.26 5.20
CA ILE A 157 -8.48 -8.47 5.26
C ILE A 157 -8.66 -9.17 6.61
N HIS A 158 -8.60 -8.41 7.71
CA HIS A 158 -8.79 -8.97 9.05
C HIS A 158 -10.18 -9.56 9.24
N ASP A 159 -11.23 -8.85 8.83
CA ASP A 159 -12.61 -9.31 8.91
C ASP A 159 -12.80 -10.60 8.13
N ARG A 160 -12.26 -10.65 6.91
CA ARG A 160 -12.35 -11.85 6.07
C ARG A 160 -11.57 -13.03 6.66
N ASN A 161 -10.39 -12.78 7.23
CA ASN A 161 -9.60 -13.84 7.88
C ASN A 161 -10.33 -14.41 9.11
N ARG A 162 -11.02 -13.57 9.90
CA ARG A 162 -11.86 -14.03 11.01
C ARG A 162 -13.02 -14.92 10.54
N GLN A 163 -13.69 -14.54 9.45
CA GLN A 163 -14.75 -15.37 8.84
C GLN A 163 -14.22 -16.74 8.39
N LEU A 164 -13.07 -16.75 7.72
CA LEU A 164 -12.44 -17.99 7.24
C LEU A 164 -11.99 -18.89 8.40
N ASN A 165 -11.46 -18.31 9.48
CA ASN A 165 -11.10 -19.05 10.69
C ASN A 165 -12.32 -19.75 11.30
N GLY A 166 -13.41 -19.00 11.51
CA GLY A 166 -14.65 -19.56 12.06
C GLY A 166 -15.23 -20.67 11.18
N ALA A 167 -15.21 -20.49 9.85
CA ALA A 167 -15.67 -21.54 8.93
C ALA A 167 -14.76 -22.78 8.93
N ASN A 168 -13.45 -22.60 9.06
CA ASN A 168 -12.51 -23.72 9.17
C ASN A 168 -12.78 -24.55 10.43
N GLU A 169 -12.99 -23.89 11.57
CA GLU A 169 -13.33 -24.54 12.84
C GLU A 169 -14.65 -25.31 12.77
N GLN A 170 -15.70 -24.67 12.23
CA GLN A 170 -17.01 -25.31 12.02
C GLN A 170 -16.91 -26.52 11.09
N ARG A 171 -16.10 -26.42 10.02
CA ARG A 171 -15.90 -27.53 9.08
C ARG A 171 -15.19 -28.71 9.74
N LYS A 172 -14.14 -28.46 10.52
CA LYS A 172 -13.43 -29.49 11.28
C LYS A 172 -14.36 -30.24 12.23
N GLU A 173 -15.22 -29.52 12.93
CA GLU A 173 -16.17 -30.17 13.84
C GLU A 173 -17.23 -30.97 13.07
N PHE A 174 -17.75 -30.44 11.96
CA PHE A 174 -18.66 -31.18 11.09
C PHE A 174 -18.05 -32.49 10.58
N ASP A 175 -16.81 -32.44 10.07
CA ASP A 175 -16.11 -33.62 9.56
C ASP A 175 -15.85 -34.64 10.67
N ARG A 176 -15.57 -34.18 11.90
CA ARG A 176 -15.43 -35.03 13.09
C ARG A 176 -16.74 -35.73 13.45
N LEU A 177 -17.85 -35.00 13.48
CA LEU A 177 -19.17 -35.56 13.79
C LEU A 177 -19.62 -36.57 12.73
N MET A 178 -19.43 -36.24 11.44
CA MET A 178 -19.71 -37.17 10.33
C MET A 178 -18.89 -38.45 10.43
N SER A 179 -17.60 -38.35 10.78
CA SER A 179 -16.72 -39.52 10.95
C SER A 179 -17.22 -40.44 12.07
N LYS A 180 -17.57 -39.86 13.24
CA LYS A 180 -18.13 -40.61 14.37
C LYS A 180 -19.44 -41.30 14.04
N LEU A 181 -20.34 -40.60 13.34
CA LEU A 181 -21.63 -41.17 12.94
C LEU A 181 -21.43 -42.34 11.98
N ASN A 182 -20.55 -42.19 10.99
CA ASN A 182 -20.22 -43.26 10.04
C ASN A 182 -19.60 -44.49 10.73
N GLU A 183 -18.72 -44.27 11.70
CA GLU A 183 -18.13 -45.36 12.49
C GLU A 183 -19.18 -46.09 13.33
N TRP A 184 -20.08 -45.35 13.98
CA TRP A 184 -21.19 -45.92 14.74
C TRP A 184 -22.11 -46.74 13.83
N ILE A 185 -22.53 -46.21 12.68
CA ILE A 185 -23.37 -46.94 11.71
C ILE A 185 -22.70 -48.25 11.31
N LYS A 186 -21.42 -48.22 10.91
CA LYS A 186 -20.67 -49.44 10.51
C LYS A 186 -20.59 -50.46 11.65
N THR A 187 -20.32 -50.00 12.87
CA THR A 187 -20.21 -50.87 14.05
C THR A 187 -21.54 -51.53 14.36
N THR A 188 -22.63 -50.76 14.35
CA THR A 188 -24.00 -51.26 14.58
C THR A 188 -24.44 -52.21 13.47
N GLU A 189 -24.18 -51.90 12.20
CA GLU A 189 -24.46 -52.81 11.08
C GLU A 189 -23.71 -54.14 11.21
N GLN A 190 -22.45 -54.10 11.67
CA GLN A 190 -21.66 -55.30 11.91
C GLN A 190 -22.24 -56.13 13.07
N GLN A 191 -22.63 -55.50 14.18
CA GLN A 191 -23.25 -56.17 15.33
C GLN A 191 -24.57 -56.86 14.97
N ILE A 192 -25.40 -56.22 14.14
CA ILE A 192 -26.66 -56.80 13.68
C ILE A 192 -26.41 -58.02 12.77
N LYS A 193 -25.35 -57.99 11.96
CA LYS A 193 -24.98 -59.08 11.05
C LYS A 193 -24.26 -60.23 11.74
N ASP A 194 -23.77 -60.05 12.97
CA ASP A 194 -23.04 -61.07 13.71
C ASP A 194 -24.02 -62.11 14.33
N PRO A 195 -24.04 -63.37 13.86
CA PRO A 195 -25.03 -64.38 14.28
C PRO A 195 -24.99 -64.70 15.79
N LEU A 196 -23.82 -64.54 16.41
CA LEU A 196 -23.59 -64.85 17.83
C LEU A 196 -24.41 -63.95 18.76
N THR A 197 -24.69 -62.71 18.38
CA THR A 197 -25.47 -61.77 19.19
C THR A 197 -26.95 -62.18 19.24
N ASN A 198 -27.50 -62.62 18.10
CA ASN A 198 -28.86 -63.15 18.04
C ASN A 198 -28.97 -64.49 18.78
N ASP A 199 -27.97 -65.36 18.67
CA ASP A 199 -27.96 -66.67 19.37
C ASP A 199 -27.85 -66.51 20.89
N LEU A 200 -27.04 -65.58 21.40
CA LEU A 200 -26.97 -65.29 22.84
C LEU A 200 -28.28 -64.69 23.37
N GLN A 201 -28.96 -63.85 22.59
CA GLN A 201 -30.25 -63.26 22.97
C GLN A 201 -31.39 -64.30 22.93
N LEU A 202 -31.39 -65.20 21.94
CA LEU A 202 -32.26 -66.37 21.89
C LEU A 202 -31.99 -67.30 23.08
N SER A 203 -30.74 -67.61 23.36
CA SER A 203 -30.34 -68.46 24.49
C SER A 203 -30.74 -67.86 25.84
N ALA A 204 -30.58 -66.55 26.01
CA ALA A 204 -30.99 -65.84 27.22
C ALA A 204 -32.52 -65.78 27.39
N ASN A 205 -33.27 -65.63 26.29
CA ASN A 205 -34.73 -65.65 26.31
C ASN A 205 -35.27 -67.07 26.61
N ILE A 206 -34.66 -68.11 26.03
CA ILE A 206 -34.99 -69.51 26.31
C ILE A 206 -34.71 -69.84 27.79
N LEU A 207 -33.57 -69.39 28.33
CA LEU A 207 -33.27 -69.55 29.77
C LEU A 207 -34.28 -68.84 30.65
N LYS A 208 -34.67 -67.59 30.32
CA LYS A 208 -35.71 -66.86 31.07
C LYS A 208 -37.06 -67.56 31.06
N GLU A 209 -37.53 -68.07 29.91
CA GLU A 209 -38.77 -68.87 29.86
C GLU A 209 -38.65 -70.15 30.69
N LYS A 210 -37.51 -70.83 30.63
CA LYS A 210 -37.28 -72.08 31.36
C LYS A 210 -37.32 -71.89 32.88
N TYR A 211 -36.88 -70.73 33.40
CA TYR A 211 -36.94 -70.41 34.83
C TYR A 211 -38.23 -69.69 35.26
N ARG A 212 -39.04 -69.19 34.32
CA ARG A 212 -40.36 -68.60 34.62
C ARG A 212 -41.43 -69.64 34.93
N ASN A 213 -41.20 -70.90 34.54
CA ASN A 213 -42.10 -72.04 34.76
C ASN A 213 -41.68 -72.90 35.98
N VAL A 214 -40.82 -72.38 36.88
CA VAL A 214 -40.26 -73.11 38.04
C VAL A 214 -40.74 -72.51 39.38
N GLU A 215 -41.72 -71.62 39.36
CA GLU A 215 -42.52 -71.23 40.55
C GLU A 215 -43.89 -71.89 40.50
#